data_AF-A0A8S0UUU7-F1
#
_entry.id   AF-A0A8S0UUU7-F1
#
_cell.length_a   1.000
_cell.length_b   1.000
_cell.length_c   1.000
_cell.angle_alpha   90.00
_cell.angle_beta   90.00
_cell.angle_gamma   90.00
#
_symmetry.space_group_name_H-M   'P 1'
#
loop_
_entity.id
_entity.type
_entity.pdbx_description
1 polymer ?
#
loop_
_entity_poly.entity_id
_entity_poly.type
_entity_poly.pdbx_seq_one_letter_code
_entity_poly.pdbx_strand_id
1 'polypeptide(L)' 'QNKYDAQFKEAERYKIDTVNKKAYCRSSQDTNLGGSEEITVNYDYLLIAMGACANTFHTHGVVEMHAF' A
#
# COMPACT_ATOMS: atom_id res chain seq x y z
N GLN A 1 26.71 -12.96 10.54
CA GLN A 1 26.32 -13.04 9.12
C GLN A 1 24.80 -13.11 9.06
N ASN A 2 24.12 -12.01 8.72
CA ASN A 2 22.66 -12.01 8.64
C ASN A 2 22.26 -12.78 7.38
N LYS A 3 21.53 -13.88 7.58
CA LYS A 3 21.29 -14.93 6.57
C LYS A 3 20.15 -14.62 5.60
N TYR A 4 19.58 -13.41 5.68
CA TYR A 4 18.38 -13.03 4.92
C TYR A 4 18.60 -11.66 4.28
N ASP A 5 18.49 -11.61 2.96
CA ASP A 5 18.42 -10.37 2.20
C ASP A 5 16.95 -9.97 2.07
N ALA A 6 16.57 -8.89 2.76
CA ALA A 6 15.21 -8.38 2.81
C ALA A 6 15.21 -6.89 2.53
N GLN A 7 14.39 -6.46 1.57
CA GLN A 7 14.22 -5.06 1.23
C GLN A 7 12.84 -4.59 1.72
N PHE A 8 12.82 -3.48 2.44
CA PHE A 8 11.59 -2.83 2.91
C PHE A 8 11.37 -1.53 2.14
N LYS A 9 10.12 -1.29 1.70
CA LYS A 9 9.74 -0.05 1.03
C LYS A 9 8.37 0.39 1.51
N GLU A 10 8.29 1.63 1.98
CA GLU A 10 7.03 2.25 2.38
C GLU A 10 6.32 2.78 1.12
N ALA A 11 5.16 2.20 0.81
CA ALA A 11 4.37 2.58 -0.35
C ALA A 11 2.95 2.04 -0.22
N GLU A 12 1.99 2.76 -0.76
CA GLU A 12 0.60 2.30 -0.85
C GLU A 12 0.39 1.54 -2.15
N ARG A 13 -0.28 0.38 -2.04
CA ARG A 13 -0.59 -0.45 -3.20
C ARG A 13 -1.86 0.07 -3.88
N TYR A 14 -1.78 0.37 -5.18
CA TYR A 14 -2.97 0.82 -5.93
C TYR A 14 -3.41 -0.16 -7.04
N LYS A 15 -2.51 -1.00 -7.56
CA LYS A 15 -2.87 -2.01 -8.58
C LYS A 15 -2.03 -3.27 -8.48
N ILE A 16 -2.67 -4.40 -8.81
CA ILE A 16 -2.04 -5.72 -8.95
C ILE A 16 -2.37 -6.25 -10.34
N ASP A 17 -1.36 -6.45 -11.18
CA ASP A 17 -1.50 -7.08 -12.48
C ASP A 17 -1.06 -8.54 -12.37
N THR A 18 -2.04 -9.42 -12.32
CA THR A 18 -1.84 -10.86 -12.17
C THR A 18 -1.37 -11.53 -13.46
N VAL A 19 -1.60 -10.91 -14.63
CA VAL A 19 -1.22 -11.44 -15.94
C VAL A 19 0.27 -11.22 -16.17
N ASN A 20 0.73 -9.99 -15.96
CA ASN A 20 2.14 -9.61 -16.13
C ASN A 20 2.98 -9.84 -14.87
N LYS A 21 2.35 -10.30 -13.78
CA LYS A 21 2.95 -10.51 -12.46
C LYS A 21 3.64 -9.26 -11.92
N LYS A 22 2.92 -8.13 -11.96
CA LYS A 22 3.40 -6.81 -11.55
C LYS A 22 2.56 -6.19 -10.47
N ALA A 23 3.28 -5.49 -9.62
CA ALA A 23 2.81 -4.84 -8.43
C ALA A 23 3.06 -3.33 -8.56
N TYR A 24 1.99 -2.55 -8.59
CA TYR A 24 2.10 -1.10 -8.71
C TYR A 24 1.77 -0.45 -7.38
N CYS A 25 2.75 0.25 -6.84
CA CYS A 25 2.66 1.01 -5.60
C CYS A 25 2.96 2.48 -5.89
N ARG A 26 2.45 3.35 -5.02
CA ARG A 26 2.74 4.78 -5.02
C ARG A 26 3.43 5.09 -3.70
N SER A 27 4.51 5.87 -3.75
CA SER A 27 5.16 6.32 -2.50
C SER A 27 4.16 7.06 -1.61
N SER A 28 4.11 6.71 -0.32
CA SER A 28 3.33 7.44 0.69
C SER A 28 4.01 8.76 1.11
N GLN A 29 5.27 8.95 0.71
CA GLN A 29 6.02 10.16 1.06
C GLN A 29 5.57 11.32 0.18
N ASP A 30 5.00 12.34 0.81
CA ASP A 30 4.85 13.68 0.24
C ASP A 30 6.23 14.32 0.09
N THR A 31 7.00 13.90 -0.91
CA THR A 31 8.13 14.70 -1.34
C THR A 31 7.56 15.99 -1.92
N ASN A 32 7.93 17.12 -1.31
CA ASN A 32 7.47 18.50 -1.60
C ASN A 32 7.73 19.00 -3.04
N LEU A 33 7.86 18.11 -4.03
CA LEU A 33 8.19 18.38 -5.43
C LEU A 33 7.16 17.78 -6.41
N GLY A 34 5.94 17.48 -5.95
CA GLY A 34 4.77 17.30 -6.82
C GLY A 34 4.74 16.06 -7.71
N GLY A 35 5.67 15.12 -7.52
CA GLY A 35 5.71 13.87 -8.27
C GLY A 35 5.51 12.69 -7.33
N SER A 36 4.35 12.04 -7.40
CA SER A 36 4.22 10.74 -6.74
C SER A 36 5.08 9.72 -7.46
N GLU A 37 6.11 9.22 -6.79
CA GLU A 37 6.96 8.18 -7.37
C GLU A 37 6.15 6.88 -7.51
N GLU A 38 5.98 6.46 -8.76
CA GLU A 38 5.41 5.16 -9.09
C GLU A 38 6.48 4.07 -8.91
N ILE A 39 6.13 3.06 -8.13
CA ILE A 39 7.00 1.94 -7.81
C ILE A 39 6.39 0.71 -8.46
N THR A 40 7.13 0.11 -9.39
CA THR A 40 6.76 -1.19 -9.97
C THR A 40 7.63 -2.28 -9.38
N VAL A 41 6.99 -3.32 -8.85
CA VAL A 41 7.64 -4.53 -8.33
C VAL A 41 7.23 -5.72 -9.22
N ASN A 42 8.20 -6.46 -9.74
CA ASN A 42 7.93 -7.73 -10.41
C ASN A 42 7.93 -8.84 -9.35
N TYR A 43 7.04 -9.83 -9.47
CA TYR A 43 6.98 -10.94 -8.52
C TYR A 43 6.81 -12.28 -9.22
N ASP A 44 7.34 -13.34 -8.62
CA ASP A 44 6.99 -14.72 -8.98
C ASP A 44 5.82 -15.22 -8.13
N TYR A 45 5.85 -14.89 -6.84
CA TYR A 45 4.81 -15.16 -5.86
C TYR A 45 4.49 -13.87 -5.10
N LEU A 46 3.20 -13.60 -4.90
CA LEU A 46 2.73 -12.42 -4.16
C LEU A 46 1.91 -12.86 -2.95
N LEU A 47 2.41 -12.54 -1.75
CA LEU A 47 1.67 -12.69 -0.50
C LEU A 47 0.99 -11.37 -0.15
N ILE A 48 -0.34 -11.38 -0.04
CA ILE A 48 -1.13 -10.19 0.32
C ILE A 48 -1.58 -10.34 1.78
N ALA A 49 -1.02 -9.51 2.65
CA ALA A 49 -1.30 -9.51 4.08
C ALA A 49 -1.71 -8.12 4.59
N MET A 50 -2.51 -7.39 3.79
CA MET A 50 -2.93 -6.00 4.10
C MET A 50 -4.06 -5.92 5.14
N GLY A 51 -4.68 -7.05 5.49
CA GLY A 51 -5.86 -7.07 6.37
C GLY A 51 -7.11 -6.48 5.69
N ALA A 52 -7.98 -5.89 6.50
CA ALA A 52 -9.20 -5.20 6.07
C ALA A 52 -9.41 -3.93 6.89
N CYS A 53 -9.96 -2.89 6.27
CA CYS A 53 -10.35 -1.67 6.98
C CYS A 53 -11.78 -1.78 7.53
N ALA A 54 -12.05 -1.11 8.65
CA ALA A 54 -13.39 -1.08 9.24
C ALA A 54 -14.42 -0.47 8.25
N ASN A 55 -15.55 -1.13 8.10
CA ASN A 55 -16.66 -0.63 7.29
C ASN A 55 -17.52 0.31 8.13
N THR A 56 -17.67 1.56 7.70
CA THR A 56 -18.50 2.55 8.39
C THR A 56 -19.98 2.50 7.99
N PHE A 57 -20.33 1.64 7.03
CA PHE A 57 -21.69 1.46 6.49
C PHE A 57 -22.33 2.79 6.05
N HIS A 58 -21.53 3.78 5.68
CA HIS A 58 -21.97 5.15 5.42
C HIS A 58 -22.84 5.75 6.54
N THR A 59 -22.69 5.25 7.76
CA THR A 59 -23.44 5.75 8.91
C THR A 59 -22.77 7.03 9.39
N HIS A 60 -23.53 8.12 9.34
CA HIS A 60 -23.05 9.43 9.77
C HIS A 60 -22.59 9.39 11.24
N GLY A 61 -21.50 10.09 11.56
CA GLY A 61 -20.90 10.08 12.90
C GLY A 61 -19.92 8.92 13.18
N VAL A 62 -19.87 7.86 12.36
CA VAL A 62 -18.96 6.71 12.62
C VAL A 62 -17.49 7.04 12.34
N VAL A 63 -17.20 7.79 11.26
CA VAL A 63 -15.83 8.27 10.98
C VAL A 63 -15.44 9.39 11.95
N GLU A 64 -16.42 10.18 12.39
CA GLU A 64 -16.24 11.39 13.19
C GLU A 64 -16.14 11.12 14.71
N MET A 65 -16.27 9.86 15.15
CA MET A 65 -16.24 9.45 16.57
C MET A 65 -14.88 9.63 17.29
N HIS A 66 -14.01 10.50 16.77
CA HIS A 66 -12.74 10.90 17.37
C HIS A 66 -12.60 12.42 17.58
N ALA A 67 -13.70 13.19 17.54
CA ALA A 67 -13.67 14.66 17.70
C ALA A 67 -14.19 15.21 19.04
N PHE A 68 -14.10 14.45 20.15
CA PHE A 68 -14.32 14.97 21.51
C PHE A 68 -13.13 14.64 22.41
#